data_AF-A0A843EKX2-F1
#
_entry.id   AF-A0A843EKX2-F1
#
_cell.length_a   1.000
_cell.length_b   1.000
_cell.length_c   1.000
_cell.angle_alpha   90.00
_cell.angle_beta   90.00
_cell.angle_gamma   90.00
#
_symmetry.space_group_name_H-M   'P 1'
#
loop_
_entity.id
_entity.type
_entity.pdbx_description
1 polymer ?
#
loop_
_entity_poly.entity_id
_entity_poly.type
_entity_poly.pdbx_seq_one_letter_code
_entity_poly.pdbx_strand_id
1 'polypeptide(L)' 'MMKMHKICPRCGSRNVDWIIPQNWSQCICRDCDYTGPIIEGNDELAQEIREAYVESLKDDE' A
#
# COMPACT_ATOMS: atom_id res chain seq x y z
N MET A 1 -20.93 -1.52 8.25
CA MET A 1 -19.88 -2.56 8.08
C MET A 1 -18.64 -1.86 7.57
N MET A 2 -17.51 -2.01 8.27
CA MET A 2 -16.21 -1.48 7.83
C MET A 2 -15.75 -2.27 6.61
N LYS A 3 -15.34 -1.60 5.52
CA LYS A 3 -14.82 -2.27 4.33
C LYS A 3 -13.32 -2.50 4.48
N MET A 4 -12.88 -3.74 4.27
CA MET A 4 -11.46 -4.09 4.26
C MET A 4 -10.89 -3.96 2.84
N HIS A 5 -9.67 -3.45 2.75
CA HIS A 5 -8.96 -3.18 1.52
C HIS A 5 -7.57 -3.79 1.57
N LYS A 6 -7.10 -4.24 0.41
CA LYS A 6 -5.68 -4.53 0.18
C LYS A 6 -4.94 -3.20 0.07
N ILE A 7 -3.94 -2.99 0.93
CA ILE A 7 -3.24 -1.71 1.09
C ILE A 7 -1.74 -1.94 0.92
N CYS A 8 -1.10 -1.02 0.20
CA CYS A 8 0.35 -0.92 0.10
C CYS A 8 0.92 -0.46 1.45
N PRO A 9 1.79 -1.25 2.09
CA PRO A 9 2.36 -0.90 3.40
C PRO A 9 3.33 0.28 3.35
N ARG A 10 3.79 0.67 2.15
CA ARG A 10 4.72 1.79 1.97
C ARG A 10 4.02 3.14 1.86
N CYS A 11 2.96 3.22 1.06
CA CYS A 11 2.35 4.51 0.70
C CYS A 11 0.86 4.61 1.01
N GLY A 12 0.25 3.58 1.59
CA GLY A 12 -1.18 3.55 1.93
C GLY A 12 -2.11 3.38 0.73
N SER A 13 -1.57 3.22 -0.49
CA SER A 13 -2.41 3.05 -1.68
C SER A 13 -3.17 1.73 -1.69
N ARG A 14 -4.40 1.78 -2.20
CA ARG A 14 -5.23 0.59 -2.49
C ARG A 14 -5.05 0.09 -3.94
N ASN A 15 -4.24 0.78 -4.73
CA ASN A 15 -3.96 0.49 -6.13
C ASN A 15 -2.86 -0.57 -6.23
N VAL A 16 -3.18 -1.78 -5.76
CA VAL A 16 -2.26 -2.93 -5.70
C VAL A 16 -2.73 -4.06 -6.60
N ASP A 17 -1.86 -4.48 -7.51
CA ASP A 17 -2.10 -5.56 -8.47
C ASP A 17 -1.25 -6.79 -8.13
N TRP A 18 -1.77 -7.98 -8.45
CA TRP A 18 -0.98 -9.21 -8.39
C TRP A 18 -0.07 -9.29 -9.61
N ILE A 19 1.22 -9.57 -9.40
CA ILE A 19 2.20 -9.56 -10.49
C ILE A 19 2.02 -10.75 -11.41
N ILE A 20 2.08 -11.99 -10.88
CA ILE A 20 1.87 -13.22 -11.63
C ILE A 20 1.38 -14.35 -10.72
N PRO A 21 0.58 -15.32 -11.24
CA PRO A 21 0.11 -16.46 -10.48
C PRO A 21 1.21 -17.40 -9.99
N GLN A 22 2.45 -17.36 -10.49
CA GLN A 22 3.52 -18.22 -9.94
C GLN A 22 4.18 -17.63 -8.68
N ASN A 23 4.01 -16.33 -8.41
CA ASN A 23 4.56 -15.68 -7.22
C ASN A 23 3.42 -15.35 -6.26
N TRP A 24 3.02 -16.34 -5.45
CA TRP A 24 1.88 -16.27 -4.52
C TRP A 24 2.05 -15.33 -3.32
N SER A 25 2.95 -14.35 -3.39
CA SER A 25 3.16 -13.37 -2.31
C SER A 25 3.66 -12.01 -2.80
N GLN A 26 3.67 -11.76 -4.12
CA GLN A 26 4.14 -10.50 -4.67
C GLN A 26 3.02 -9.73 -5.34
N CYS A 27 2.67 -8.60 -4.74
CA CYS A 27 1.85 -7.57 -5.35
C CYS A 27 2.73 -6.39 -5.75
N ILE A 28 2.31 -5.66 -6.77
CA ILE A 28 2.89 -4.37 -7.17
C ILE A 28 1.93 -3.25 -6.81
N CYS A 29 2.43 -2.24 -6.11
CA CYS A 29 1.73 -0.96 -5.94
C CYS A 29 1.98 -0.09 -7.17
N ARG A 30 0.91 0.36 -7.83
CA ARG A 30 0.99 1.19 -9.03
C ARG A 30 1.32 2.65 -8.74
N ASP A 31 1.22 3.08 -7.48
CA ASP A 31 1.42 4.48 -7.09
C ASP A 31 2.84 4.77 -6.57
N CYS A 32 3.57 3.75 -6.12
CA CYS A 32 4.93 3.92 -5.56
C CYS A 32 5.91 2.82 -5.97
N ASP A 33 5.54 2.00 -6.97
CA ASP A 33 6.32 0.88 -7.52
C ASP A 33 6.79 -0.17 -6.50
N TYR A 34 6.23 -0.14 -5.29
CA TYR A 34 6.54 -1.13 -4.26
C TYR A 34 6.10 -2.53 -4.71
N THR A 35 7.05 -3.46 -4.74
CA THR A 35 6.81 -4.88 -5.04
C THR A 35 7.04 -5.71 -3.78
N GLY A 36 6.02 -6.43 -3.33
CA GLY A 36 6.12 -7.24 -2.12
C GLY A 36 4.78 -7.63 -1.50
N PRO A 37 4.79 -8.06 -0.22
CA PRO A 37 3.57 -8.37 0.52
C PRO A 37 2.73 -7.12 0.78
N ILE A 38 1.41 -7.29 0.83
CA ILE A 38 0.44 -6.24 1.14
C ILE A 38 -0.25 -6.53 2.46
N ILE A 39 -0.89 -5.51 3.04
CA ILE A 39 -1.67 -5.64 4.27
C ILE A 39 -3.17 -5.48 3.97
N GLU A 40 -4.02 -5.95 4.87
CA GLU A 40 -5.47 -5.71 4.81
C GLU A 40 -5.89 -4.75 5.92
N GLY A 41 -6.71 -3.74 5.58
CA GLY A 41 -7.15 -2.73 6.54
C GLY A 41 -8.33 -1.87 6.07
N ASN A 42 -8.84 -1.02 6.95
CA ASN A 42 -9.90 -0.05 6.66
C ASN A 42 -9.36 1.20 5.93
N ASP A 43 -10.26 2.09 5.53
CA ASP A 43 -9.91 3.39 4.94
C ASP A 43 -9.06 4.25 5.90
N GLU A 44 -9.32 4.20 7.20
CA GLU A 44 -8.55 4.95 8.22
C GLU A 44 -7.08 4.52 8.22
N LEU A 45 -6.78 3.21 8.29
CA LEU A 45 -5.41 2.71 8.24
C LEU A 45 -4.70 3.08 6.92
N ALA A 46 -5.43 3.02 5.79
CA ALA A 46 -4.87 3.42 4.50
C ALA A 46 -4.47 4.91 4.51
N GLN A 47 -5.28 5.75 5.14
CA GLN A 47 -5.03 7.18 5.27
C GLN A 47 -3.86 7.48 6.20
N GLU A 48 -3.79 6.84 7.37
CA GLU A 48 -2.67 7.00 8.32
C GLU A 48 -1.32 6.66 7.66
N ILE A 49 -1.23 5.55 6.92
CA ILE A 49 0.00 5.16 6.21
C ILE A 49 0.35 6.17 5.11
N ARG A 50 -0.66 6.68 4.40
CA ARG A 50 -0.46 7.68 3.33
C ARG A 50 0.11 8.98 3.90
N GLU A 51 -0.42 9.44 5.02
CA GLU A 51 0.02 10.66 5.70
C GLU A 51 1.47 10.52 6.18
N ALA A 52 1.81 9.42 6.85
CA ALA A 52 3.18 9.12 7.28
C ALA A 52 4.15 9.05 6.10
N TYR A 53 3.73 8.47 4.97
CA TYR A 53 4.54 8.42 3.76
C TYR A 53 4.82 9.83 3.20
N VAL A 54 3.79 10.67 3.08
CA VAL A 54 3.94 12.05 2.57
C VAL A 54 4.78 12.90 3.51
N GLU A 55 4.66 12.70 4.83
CA GLU A 55 5.51 13.37 5.81
C GLU A 55 6.98 12.97 5.65
N SER A 56 7.27 11.67 5.50
CA SER A 56 8.64 11.19 5.30
C SER A 56 9.32 11.76 4.04
N LEU A 57 8.54 12.07 3.00
CA LEU A 57 9.07 12.68 1.76
C LEU A 57 9.45 14.16 1.94
N LYS A 58 8.90 14.85 2.94
CA LYS A 58 9.20 16.26 3.21
C LYS A 58 10.46 16.45 4.05
N ASP A 59 10.86 15.43 4.80
CA ASP A 59 12.07 15.45 5.65
C ASP A 59 13.35 15.20 4.84
N ASP A 60 13.22 14.62 3.63
CA ASP A 60 14.30 14.37 2.67
C ASP A 60 14.63 15.59 1.78
N GLU A 61 13.97 16.74 1.95
CA GLU A 61 14.18 17.98 1.15
C GLU A 61 14.93 19.11 1.91
#